data_AF-A0A0N4V336-F1
#
_entry.id   AF-A0A0N4V336-F1
#
_cell.length_a   1.000
_cell.length_b   1.000
_cell.length_c   1.000
_cell.angle_alpha   90.00
_cell.angle_beta   90.00
_cell.angle_gamma   90.00
#
_symmetry.space_group_name_H-M   'P 1'
#
loop_
_entity.id
_entity.type
_entity.pdbx_description
1 polymer ?
#
loop_
_entity_poly.entity_id
_entity_poly.type
_entity_poly.pdbx_seq_one_letter_code
_entity_poly.pdbx_strand_id
1 'polypeptide(L)'
;MREVATDSSRSEAARVHCIEAVALCSYLSVTSSDSLYDTLNSLRGVWMGIKVNSTSTRIFSSAVAGWALLVCQVKALITLSFSRVNVRMSAAEALGVLHEAAAAAFGQDYRFPNHAHMLDMLEGLITDSLKYRAKKDRRTQRYTIRHDQEIPTVNVKFGSEVLSLETCGEKLLYSLIRDVLGGNLNTHLRTNPLIRELFGLGPVREEVPVRIPKLQRLAIQNAVNKERDIKRNKQRDKRSC
;
A
#
# COMPACT_ATOMS: atom_id res chain seq x y z
N MET A 1 9.74 -2.43 -22.38
CA MET A 1 8.65 -2.04 -21.45
C MET A 1 8.72 -0.56 -21.05
N ARG A 2 9.89 -0.02 -20.71
CA ARG A 2 10.07 1.41 -20.35
C ARG A 2 9.61 2.37 -21.44
N GLU A 3 9.99 2.12 -22.70
CA GLU A 3 9.56 2.91 -23.86
C GLU A 3 8.04 2.94 -24.04
N VAL A 4 7.39 1.79 -23.87
CA VAL A 4 5.93 1.66 -23.99
C VAL A 4 5.21 2.39 -22.85
N ALA A 5 5.80 2.45 -21.64
CA ALA A 5 5.25 3.21 -20.52
C ALA A 5 5.28 4.73 -20.78
N THR A 6 6.36 5.23 -21.39
CA THR A 6 6.55 6.65 -21.71
C THR A 6 5.83 7.11 -22.98
N ASP A 7 5.54 6.19 -23.90
CA ASP A 7 4.90 6.48 -25.18
C ASP A 7 3.42 6.86 -25.01
N SER A 8 3.10 8.14 -25.25
CA SER A 8 1.74 8.67 -25.16
C SER A 8 0.80 8.21 -26.27
N SER A 9 1.32 7.62 -27.35
CA SER A 9 0.52 7.10 -28.46
C SER A 9 -0.11 5.74 -28.17
N ARG A 10 0.34 5.04 -27.12
CA ARG A 10 -0.12 3.69 -26.75
C ARG A 10 -1.39 3.74 -25.92
N SER A 11 -2.13 2.62 -25.95
CA SER A 11 -3.38 2.47 -25.18
C SER A 11 -3.13 2.61 -23.68
N GLU A 12 -4.09 3.20 -22.96
CA GLU A 12 -3.98 3.42 -21.52
C GLU A 12 -3.73 2.11 -20.74
N ALA A 13 -4.42 1.03 -21.10
CA ALA A 13 -4.24 -0.27 -20.46
C ALA A 13 -2.83 -0.84 -20.65
N ALA A 14 -2.29 -0.78 -21.87
CA ALA A 14 -0.94 -1.30 -22.14
C ALA A 14 0.13 -0.51 -21.37
N ARG A 15 -0.04 0.81 -21.26
CA ARG A 15 0.86 1.68 -20.49
C ARG A 15 0.82 1.36 -19.00
N VAL A 16 -0.38 1.20 -18.42
CA VAL A 16 -0.55 0.82 -17.00
C VAL A 16 0.17 -0.49 -16.69
N HIS A 17 -0.06 -1.53 -17.49
CA HIS A 17 0.60 -2.82 -17.27
C HIS A 17 2.12 -2.76 -17.45
N CYS A 18 2.60 -1.98 -18.42
CA CYS A 18 4.04 -1.78 -18.59
C CYS A 18 4.66 -1.01 -17.41
N ILE A 19 3.94 -0.06 -16.82
CA ILE A 19 4.38 0.70 -15.64
C ILE A 19 4.49 -0.22 -14.42
N GLU A 20 3.45 -1.00 -14.14
CA GLU A 20 3.42 -1.96 -13.03
C GLU A 20 4.53 -3.02 -13.18
N ALA A 21 4.65 -3.59 -14.38
CA ALA A 21 5.68 -4.58 -14.69
C ALA A 21 7.08 -4.00 -14.56
N VAL A 22 7.35 -2.79 -15.09
CA VAL A 22 8.67 -2.15 -14.96
C VAL A 22 8.99 -1.84 -13.50
N ALA A 23 8.03 -1.36 -12.71
CA ALA A 23 8.27 -1.07 -11.29
C ALA A 23 8.59 -2.34 -10.51
N LEU A 24 7.78 -3.40 -10.66
CA LEU A 24 8.01 -4.68 -9.96
C LEU A 24 9.29 -5.37 -10.45
N CYS A 25 9.51 -5.45 -11.76
CA CYS A 25 10.73 -6.05 -12.28
C CYS A 25 11.97 -5.28 -11.81
N SER A 26 11.93 -3.95 -11.78
CA SER A 26 13.08 -3.16 -11.30
C SER A 26 13.28 -3.29 -9.79
N TYR A 27 12.21 -3.47 -9.03
CA TYR A 27 12.28 -3.76 -7.59
C TYR A 27 12.85 -5.15 -7.29
N LEU A 28 12.47 -6.16 -8.09
CA LEU A 28 12.85 -7.57 -7.89
C LEU A 28 14.20 -7.93 -8.51
N SER A 29 14.51 -7.36 -9.67
CA SER A 29 15.82 -7.54 -10.29
C SER A 29 16.79 -6.61 -9.59
N VAL A 30 17.82 -7.19 -8.96
CA VAL A 30 18.97 -6.47 -8.38
C VAL A 30 19.71 -5.77 -9.52
N THR A 31 19.12 -4.68 -9.99
CA THR A 31 19.61 -3.89 -11.12
C THR A 31 20.62 -2.88 -10.59
N SER A 32 21.61 -2.55 -11.43
CA SER A 32 22.58 -1.51 -11.12
C SER A 32 21.87 -0.22 -10.71
N SER A 33 22.46 0.52 -9.77
CA SER A 33 21.87 1.76 -9.26
C SER A 33 21.48 2.72 -10.39
N ASP A 34 22.28 2.80 -11.46
CA ASP A 34 22.00 3.64 -12.62
C ASP A 34 20.70 3.25 -13.36
N SER A 35 20.46 1.94 -13.57
CA SER A 35 19.24 1.46 -14.21
C SER A 35 17.99 1.70 -13.35
N LEU A 36 18.14 1.65 -12.02
CA LEU A 36 17.09 2.04 -11.08
C LEU A 36 16.78 3.53 -11.19
N TYR A 37 17.79 4.39 -11.20
CA TYR A 37 17.62 5.83 -11.37
C TYR A 37 16.95 6.20 -12.68
N ASP A 38 17.32 5.56 -13.80
CA ASP A 38 16.68 5.79 -15.09
C ASP A 38 15.21 5.40 -15.09
N THR A 39 14.88 4.29 -14.43
CA THR A 39 13.49 3.83 -14.29
C THR A 39 12.70 4.78 -13.42
N LEU A 40 13.28 5.22 -12.30
CA LEU A 40 12.69 6.18 -11.37
C LEU A 40 12.42 7.52 -12.08
N ASN A 41 13.39 8.02 -12.86
CA ASN A 41 13.23 9.24 -13.66
C ASN A 41 12.17 9.09 -14.76
N SER A 42 12.09 7.92 -15.41
CA SER A 42 11.08 7.64 -16.43
C SER A 42 9.67 7.63 -15.83
N LEU A 43 9.47 6.94 -14.71
CA LEU A 43 8.17 6.92 -14.01
C LEU A 43 7.80 8.32 -13.50
N ARG A 44 8.78 9.06 -12.96
CA ARG A 44 8.61 10.47 -12.56
C ARG A 44 8.16 11.34 -13.72
N GLY A 45 8.80 11.22 -14.88
CA GLY A 45 8.42 11.93 -16.09
C GLY A 45 6.98 11.62 -16.53
N VAL A 46 6.57 10.35 -16.45
CA VAL A 46 5.21 9.92 -16.79
C VAL A 46 4.17 10.60 -15.91
N TRP A 47 4.32 10.58 -14.58
CA TRP A 47 3.28 11.16 -13.72
C TRP A 47 3.35 12.69 -13.60
N MET A 48 4.54 13.30 -13.71
CA MET A 48 4.69 14.76 -13.77
C MET A 48 4.15 15.34 -15.09
N GLY A 49 4.26 14.59 -16.19
CA GLY A 49 3.75 15.00 -17.51
C GLY A 49 2.23 14.92 -17.64
N ILE A 50 1.55 14.20 -16.73
CA ILE A 50 0.08 14.11 -16.74
C ILE A 50 -0.49 15.38 -16.14
N LYS A 51 -1.15 16.19 -16.97
CA LYS A 51 -1.94 17.33 -16.49
C LYS A 51 -2.96 16.83 -15.47
N VAL A 52 -3.04 17.51 -14.32
CA VAL A 52 -3.91 17.16 -13.19
C VAL A 52 -5.40 17.06 -13.58
N ASN A 53 -5.77 17.62 -14.74
CA ASN A 53 -7.13 17.60 -15.31
C ASN A 53 -7.37 16.49 -16.39
N SER A 54 -6.43 15.56 -16.62
CA SER A 54 -6.54 14.53 -17.67
C SER A 54 -7.29 13.26 -17.27
N THR A 55 -8.15 12.68 -18.12
CA THR A 55 -8.90 11.43 -17.83
C THR A 55 -8.03 10.22 -17.45
N SER A 56 -6.72 10.27 -17.74
CA SER A 56 -5.71 9.24 -17.46
C SER A 56 -5.33 9.07 -15.97
N THR A 57 -6.32 8.98 -15.09
CA THR A 57 -6.10 8.85 -13.64
C THR A 57 -5.41 7.53 -13.24
N ARG A 58 -5.60 6.46 -14.04
CA ARG A 58 -4.99 5.14 -13.77
C ARG A 58 -3.51 5.08 -14.11
N ILE A 59 -3.10 5.72 -15.19
CA ILE A 59 -1.67 5.83 -15.53
C ILE A 59 -0.95 6.60 -14.43
N PHE A 60 -1.53 7.70 -13.96
CA PHE A 60 -0.97 8.48 -12.87
C PHE A 60 -0.81 7.64 -11.59
N SER A 61 -1.88 6.97 -11.14
CA SER A 61 -1.85 6.18 -9.89
C SER A 61 -0.79 5.08 -9.96
N SER A 62 -0.72 4.37 -11.07
CA SER A 62 0.22 3.25 -11.27
C SER A 62 1.67 3.75 -11.35
N ALA A 63 1.91 4.89 -12.01
CA ALA A 63 3.23 5.49 -12.13
C ALA A 63 3.74 6.05 -10.80
N VAL A 64 2.89 6.70 -10.02
CA VAL A 64 3.26 7.19 -8.68
C VAL A 64 3.49 6.05 -7.71
N ALA A 65 2.65 5.01 -7.72
CA ALA A 65 2.81 3.82 -6.90
C ALA A 65 4.13 3.09 -7.21
N GLY A 66 4.40 2.83 -8.50
CA GLY A 66 5.65 2.20 -8.93
C GLY A 66 6.88 3.04 -8.61
N TRP A 67 6.78 4.36 -8.79
CA TRP A 67 7.86 5.29 -8.44
C TRP A 67 8.13 5.31 -6.92
N ALA A 68 7.10 5.39 -6.09
CA ALA A 68 7.23 5.40 -4.63
C ALA A 68 7.85 4.10 -4.11
N LEU A 69 7.48 2.95 -4.69
CA LEU A 69 8.08 1.65 -4.37
C LEU A 69 9.61 1.66 -4.62
N LEU A 70 10.05 2.19 -5.76
CA LEU A 70 11.48 2.27 -6.09
C LEU A 70 12.22 3.31 -5.24
N VAL A 71 11.56 4.41 -4.85
CA VAL A 71 12.15 5.38 -3.91
C VAL A 71 12.46 4.73 -2.56
N CYS A 72 11.62 3.80 -2.10
CA CYS A 72 11.84 3.04 -0.87
C CYS A 72 13.17 2.26 -0.88
N GLN A 73 13.59 1.76 -2.05
CA GLN A 73 14.88 1.09 -2.25
C GLN A 73 16.05 2.09 -2.31
N VAL A 74 15.84 3.27 -2.89
CA VAL A 74 16.91 4.23 -3.25
C VAL A 74 17.10 5.35 -2.21
N LYS A 75 16.26 5.43 -1.15
CA LYS A 75 16.32 6.43 -0.07
C LYS A 75 16.38 7.90 -0.57
N ALA A 76 15.70 8.21 -1.67
CA ALA A 76 15.74 9.54 -2.29
C ALA A 76 14.50 10.40 -1.93
N LEU A 77 14.70 11.69 -1.70
CA LEU A 77 13.69 12.63 -1.17
C LEU A 77 12.95 13.38 -2.28
N ILE A 78 11.60 13.38 -2.35
CA ILE A 78 10.83 14.33 -3.21
C ILE A 78 9.45 14.72 -2.62
N THR A 79 9.07 15.99 -2.83
CA THR A 79 7.78 16.64 -2.50
C THR A 79 6.67 16.43 -3.54
N LEU A 80 5.42 16.20 -3.11
CA LEU A 80 4.23 15.96 -3.96
C LEU A 80 3.07 16.97 -3.66
N SER A 81 2.25 17.34 -4.66
CA SER A 81 1.03 18.19 -4.49
C SER A 81 -0.02 17.89 -5.57
N PHE A 82 -1.28 17.54 -5.23
CA PHE A 82 -2.31 17.17 -6.25
C PHE A 82 -3.79 17.44 -5.91
N SER A 83 -4.66 17.49 -6.93
CA SER A 83 -6.08 17.93 -6.81
C SER A 83 -7.18 16.87 -7.02
N ARG A 84 -6.93 15.60 -7.41
CA ARG A 84 -7.98 14.58 -7.69
C ARG A 84 -8.01 13.39 -6.72
N VAL A 85 -9.15 12.73 -6.52
CA VAL A 85 -9.31 11.68 -5.48
C VAL A 85 -8.40 10.48 -5.68
N ASN A 86 -8.42 9.77 -6.81
CA ASN A 86 -7.53 8.60 -7.04
C ASN A 86 -6.04 9.00 -7.01
N VAL A 87 -5.74 10.22 -7.45
CA VAL A 87 -4.42 10.86 -7.44
C VAL A 87 -4.00 11.20 -6.00
N ARG A 88 -4.94 11.62 -5.13
CA ARG A 88 -4.73 11.90 -3.70
C ARG A 88 -4.51 10.63 -2.89
N MET A 89 -5.17 9.53 -3.26
CA MET A 89 -5.00 8.23 -2.61
C MET A 89 -3.61 7.68 -2.87
N SER A 90 -3.22 7.58 -4.15
CA SER A 90 -1.87 7.15 -4.51
C SER A 90 -0.80 8.14 -4.04
N ALA A 91 -1.09 9.44 -3.96
CA ALA A 91 -0.17 10.42 -3.38
C ALA A 91 -0.07 10.33 -1.85
N ALA A 92 -1.14 9.97 -1.15
CA ALA A 92 -1.13 9.76 0.30
C ALA A 92 -0.32 8.50 0.64
N GLU A 93 -0.57 7.40 -0.07
CA GLU A 93 0.22 6.16 0.05
C GLU A 93 1.70 6.41 -0.28
N ALA A 94 1.98 7.13 -1.38
CA ALA A 94 3.35 7.52 -1.73
C ALA A 94 3.99 8.44 -0.67
N LEU A 95 3.22 9.36 -0.07
CA LEU A 95 3.71 10.24 0.99
C LEU A 95 4.05 9.46 2.26
N GLY A 96 3.25 8.46 2.62
CA GLY A 96 3.54 7.54 3.73
C GLY A 96 4.86 6.80 3.50
N VAL A 97 5.03 6.22 2.31
CA VAL A 97 6.26 5.54 1.91
C VAL A 97 7.47 6.49 1.92
N LEU A 98 7.31 7.72 1.42
CA LEU A 98 8.36 8.74 1.44
C LEU A 98 8.72 9.18 2.86
N HIS A 99 7.75 9.29 3.76
CA HIS A 99 7.98 9.64 5.16
C HIS A 99 8.75 8.55 5.89
N GLU A 100 8.39 7.28 5.70
CA GLU A 100 9.15 6.13 6.23
C GLU A 100 10.58 6.10 5.69
N ALA A 101 10.75 6.28 4.37
CA ALA A 101 12.07 6.31 3.73
C ALA A 101 12.92 7.48 4.25
N ALA A 102 12.32 8.66 4.43
CA ALA A 102 13.00 9.82 4.97
C ALA A 102 13.36 9.64 6.46
N ALA A 103 12.49 9.01 7.25
CA ALA A 103 12.78 8.67 8.65
C ALA A 103 13.94 7.67 8.76
N ALA A 104 14.00 6.69 7.85
CA ALA A 104 15.09 5.72 7.79
C ALA A 104 16.43 6.34 7.31
N ALA A 105 16.38 7.38 6.46
CA ALA A 105 17.57 8.02 5.90
C ALA A 105 18.11 9.18 6.76
N PHE A 106 17.23 9.99 7.33
CA PHE A 106 17.56 11.24 8.04
C PHE A 106 17.20 11.22 9.53
N GLY A 107 16.62 10.13 10.03
CA GLY A 107 16.21 9.96 11.43
C GLY A 107 14.71 10.20 11.65
N GLN A 108 14.18 9.64 12.74
CA GLN A 108 12.74 9.65 13.05
C GLN A 108 12.13 11.05 13.25
N ASP A 109 12.97 12.02 13.62
CA ASP A 109 12.58 13.41 13.82
C ASP A 109 12.52 14.21 12.51
N TYR A 110 12.92 13.62 11.38
CA TYR A 110 12.88 14.31 10.11
C TYR A 110 11.44 14.69 9.74
N ARG A 111 11.28 15.94 9.30
CA ARG A 111 10.03 16.49 8.80
C ARG A 111 10.30 17.20 7.48
N PHE A 112 9.41 16.97 6.52
CA PHE A 112 9.49 17.68 5.24
C PHE A 112 9.30 19.20 5.45
N PRO A 113 9.92 20.05 4.61
CA PRO A 113 9.79 21.51 4.73
C PRO A 113 8.33 22.01 4.77
N ASN A 114 7.41 21.33 4.08
CA ASN A 114 5.98 21.67 4.03
C ASN A 114 5.10 20.75 4.90
N HIS A 115 5.67 20.13 5.94
CA HIS A 115 4.97 19.10 6.73
C HIS A 115 3.63 19.58 7.31
N ALA A 116 3.58 20.78 7.90
CA ALA A 116 2.36 21.32 8.48
C ALA A 116 1.23 21.50 7.44
N HIS A 117 1.57 22.06 6.27
CA HIS A 117 0.61 22.22 5.17
C HIS A 117 0.11 20.86 4.64
N MET A 118 0.98 19.84 4.59
CA MET A 118 0.57 18.49 4.18
C MET A 118 -0.39 17.86 5.19
N LEU A 119 -0.15 18.02 6.50
CA LEU A 119 -1.05 17.51 7.53
C LEU A 119 -2.43 18.17 7.44
N ASP A 120 -2.48 19.49 7.29
CA ASP A 120 -3.75 20.24 7.15
C ASP A 120 -4.53 19.79 5.89
N MET A 121 -3.82 19.60 4.78
CA MET A 121 -4.44 19.03 3.57
C MET A 121 -5.01 17.62 3.84
N LEU A 122 -4.27 16.72 4.48
CA LEU A 122 -4.73 15.36 4.80
C LEU A 122 -5.93 15.38 5.75
N GLU A 123 -5.93 16.25 6.77
CA GLU A 123 -7.04 16.41 7.70
C GLU A 123 -8.31 16.92 6.99
N GLY A 124 -8.16 17.88 6.07
CA GLY A 124 -9.25 18.33 5.19
C GLY A 124 -9.82 17.20 4.33
N LEU A 125 -9.00 16.23 3.92
CA LEU A 125 -9.45 15.04 3.18
C LEU A 125 -10.16 14.01 4.06
N ILE A 126 -9.80 13.93 5.35
CA ILE A 126 -10.45 13.05 6.32
C ILE A 126 -11.82 13.60 6.73
N THR A 127 -11.95 14.91 6.85
CA THR A 127 -13.19 15.60 7.24
C THR A 127 -14.09 15.93 6.04
N ASP A 128 -13.64 15.61 4.81
CA ASP A 128 -14.28 15.93 3.54
C ASP A 128 -15.80 15.68 3.52
N SER A 129 -16.56 16.76 3.57
CA SER A 129 -18.03 16.81 3.55
C SER A 129 -18.59 17.24 2.19
N LEU A 130 -17.74 17.35 1.16
CA LEU A 130 -18.11 17.94 -0.13
C LEU A 130 -19.12 17.07 -0.88
N LYS A 131 -20.37 17.54 -0.94
CA LYS A 131 -21.53 16.79 -1.46
C LYS A 131 -21.43 16.44 -2.95
N TYR A 132 -20.64 17.19 -3.74
CA TYR A 132 -20.45 16.95 -5.17
C TYR A 132 -19.61 15.68 -5.48
N ARG A 133 -18.91 15.11 -4.48
CA ARG A 133 -18.15 13.86 -4.64
C ARG A 133 -19.04 12.64 -4.44
N ALA A 134 -18.70 11.48 -5.00
CA ALA A 134 -19.47 10.27 -4.73
C ALA A 134 -19.30 9.83 -3.26
N LYS A 135 -20.37 9.31 -2.66
CA LYS A 135 -20.36 8.82 -1.27
C LYS A 135 -19.36 7.68 -1.07
N LYS A 136 -19.26 6.78 -2.06
CA LYS A 136 -18.30 5.67 -2.08
C LYS A 136 -16.87 6.21 -2.02
N ASP A 137 -16.54 7.14 -2.91
CA ASP A 137 -15.19 7.70 -3.02
C ASP A 137 -14.76 8.45 -1.76
N ARG A 138 -15.65 9.27 -1.19
CA ARG A 138 -15.37 9.93 0.11
C ARG A 138 -15.13 8.91 1.21
N ARG A 139 -15.88 7.81 1.26
CA ARG A 139 -15.71 6.76 2.28
C ARG A 139 -14.36 6.07 2.13
N THR A 140 -13.99 5.68 0.91
CA THR A 140 -12.70 5.07 0.62
C THR A 140 -11.55 6.02 0.93
N GLN A 141 -11.68 7.30 0.53
CA GLN A 141 -10.68 8.34 0.80
C GLN A 141 -10.40 8.51 2.29
N ARG A 142 -11.46 8.69 3.10
CA ARG A 142 -11.30 8.83 4.55
C ARG A 142 -10.71 7.57 5.18
N TYR A 143 -11.05 6.40 4.66
CA TYR A 143 -10.56 5.14 5.18
C TYR A 143 -9.05 5.00 4.99
N THR A 144 -8.56 5.20 3.77
CA THR A 144 -7.12 5.08 3.46
C THR A 144 -6.30 6.15 4.16
N ILE A 145 -6.73 7.42 4.11
CA ILE A 145 -5.94 8.51 4.71
C ILE A 145 -5.86 8.38 6.25
N ARG A 146 -6.91 7.88 6.91
CA ARG A 146 -6.85 7.56 8.35
C ARG A 146 -5.92 6.37 8.63
N HIS A 147 -5.90 5.36 7.76
CA HIS A 147 -4.97 4.23 7.92
C HIS A 147 -3.51 4.64 7.78
N ASP A 148 -3.21 5.71 7.05
CA ASP A 148 -1.82 6.20 6.94
C ASP A 148 -1.39 7.04 8.17
N GLN A 149 -2.32 7.59 8.96
CA GLN A 149 -1.99 8.37 10.16
C GLN A 149 -1.68 7.51 11.40
N GLU A 150 -2.32 6.33 11.51
CA GLU A 150 -2.17 5.44 12.66
C GLU A 150 -1.63 4.07 12.20
N ILE A 151 -0.55 4.03 11.41
CA ILE A 151 0.02 2.84 10.73
C ILE A 151 -0.44 1.50 11.35
N PRO A 152 -1.62 0.96 10.99
CA PRO A 152 -2.11 -0.23 11.65
C PRO A 152 -1.36 -1.39 11.02
N THR A 153 -0.83 -2.29 11.84
CA THR A 153 -0.32 -3.58 11.35
C THR A 153 -1.46 -4.32 10.64
N VAL A 154 -1.33 -4.52 9.33
CA VAL A 154 -2.33 -5.24 8.54
C VAL A 154 -1.95 -6.72 8.51
N ASN A 155 -2.79 -7.56 9.12
CA ASN A 155 -2.58 -9.00 9.18
C ASN A 155 -3.38 -9.72 8.09
N VAL A 156 -2.69 -10.29 7.11
CA VAL A 156 -3.25 -11.10 6.02
C VAL A 156 -3.06 -12.57 6.33
N LYS A 157 -4.16 -13.29 6.60
CA LYS A 157 -4.10 -14.74 6.81
C LYS A 157 -4.13 -15.49 5.48
N PHE A 158 -3.16 -16.38 5.26
CA PHE A 158 -3.09 -17.24 4.08
C PHE A 158 -2.81 -18.69 4.54
N GLY A 159 -3.82 -19.57 4.43
CA GLY A 159 -3.70 -20.94 4.93
C GLY A 159 -3.50 -20.99 6.45
N SER A 160 -2.41 -21.64 6.88
CA SER A 160 -2.00 -21.75 8.28
C SER A 160 -1.15 -20.57 8.80
N GLU A 161 -0.67 -19.70 7.91
CA GLU A 161 0.25 -18.60 8.24
C GLU A 161 -0.45 -17.23 8.19
N VAL A 162 0.16 -16.23 8.81
CA VAL A 162 -0.30 -14.83 8.82
C VAL A 162 0.87 -13.94 8.43
N LEU A 163 0.67 -13.13 7.39
CA LEU A 163 1.57 -12.06 6.97
C LEU A 163 1.19 -10.79 7.70
N SER A 164 2.11 -10.22 8.46
CA SER A 164 1.96 -8.93 9.13
C SER A 164 2.66 -7.85 8.30
N LEU A 165 1.90 -6.88 7.79
CA LEU A 165 2.41 -5.73 7.05
C LEU A 165 2.47 -4.54 8.01
N GLU A 166 3.67 -4.17 8.42
CA GLU A 166 3.87 -3.13 9.42
C GLU A 166 4.14 -1.79 8.74
N THR A 167 4.93 -1.78 7.67
CA THR A 167 5.34 -0.56 6.95
C THR A 167 4.40 -0.21 5.79
N CYS A 168 4.33 1.08 5.45
CA CYS A 168 3.66 1.56 4.23
C CYS A 168 4.34 0.99 2.98
N GLY A 169 5.66 0.82 2.99
CA GLY A 169 6.40 0.17 1.90
C GLY A 169 5.93 -1.27 1.62
N GLU A 170 5.82 -2.11 2.66
CA GLU A 170 5.33 -3.49 2.54
C GLU A 170 3.87 -3.53 2.07
N LYS A 171 3.02 -2.63 2.59
CA LYS A 171 1.61 -2.52 2.18
C LYS A 171 1.49 -2.16 0.70
N LEU A 172 2.31 -1.23 0.22
CA LEU A 172 2.33 -0.83 -1.19
C LEU A 172 2.83 -1.98 -2.08
N LEU A 173 3.92 -2.64 -1.71
CA LEU A 173 4.44 -3.82 -2.42
C LEU A 173 3.38 -4.92 -2.50
N TYR A 174 2.72 -5.21 -1.37
CA TYR A 174 1.64 -6.20 -1.31
C TYR A 174 0.49 -5.84 -2.25
N SER A 175 0.09 -4.57 -2.32
CA SER A 175 -0.98 -4.13 -3.23
C SER A 175 -0.60 -4.34 -4.70
N LEU A 176 0.62 -3.95 -5.09
CA LEU A 176 1.10 -4.10 -6.46
C LEU A 176 1.21 -5.58 -6.88
N ILE A 177 1.76 -6.43 -6.00
CA ILE A 177 1.83 -7.88 -6.27
C ILE A 177 0.43 -8.49 -6.35
N ARG A 178 -0.51 -8.04 -5.49
CA ARG A 178 -1.91 -8.49 -5.51
C ARG A 178 -2.58 -8.15 -6.83
N ASP A 179 -2.37 -6.96 -7.36
CA ASP A 179 -3.01 -6.52 -8.60
C ASP A 179 -2.49 -7.32 -9.82
N VAL A 180 -1.23 -7.74 -9.79
CA VAL A 180 -0.62 -8.57 -10.84
C VAL A 180 -0.99 -10.05 -10.72
N LEU A 181 -0.90 -10.64 -9.52
CA LEU A 181 -1.14 -12.07 -9.30
C LEU A 181 -2.62 -12.42 -9.10
N GLY A 182 -3.45 -11.43 -8.77
CA GLY A 182 -4.88 -11.58 -8.54
C GLY A 182 -5.20 -12.66 -7.50
N GLY A 183 -6.11 -13.57 -7.87
CA GLY A 183 -6.60 -14.63 -6.99
C GLY A 183 -5.54 -15.65 -6.54
N ASN A 184 -4.40 -15.72 -7.21
CA ASN A 184 -3.34 -16.69 -6.92
C ASN A 184 -2.32 -16.21 -5.88
N LEU A 185 -2.47 -15.01 -5.34
CA LEU A 185 -1.54 -14.43 -4.36
C LEU A 185 -1.32 -15.35 -3.15
N ASN A 186 -2.39 -15.95 -2.62
CA ASN A 186 -2.30 -16.84 -1.46
C ASN A 186 -1.49 -18.11 -1.73
N THR A 187 -1.48 -18.60 -2.97
CA THR A 187 -0.67 -19.75 -3.38
C THR A 187 0.79 -19.33 -3.45
N HIS A 188 1.07 -18.19 -4.07
CA HIS A 188 2.42 -17.66 -4.18
C HIS A 188 3.06 -17.30 -2.83
N LEU A 189 2.30 -16.77 -1.86
CA LEU A 189 2.79 -16.56 -0.49
C LEU A 189 3.21 -17.87 0.21
N ARG A 190 2.63 -19.01 -0.18
CA ARG A 190 3.01 -20.33 0.36
C ARG A 190 4.19 -20.92 -0.38
N THR A 191 4.15 -20.93 -1.71
CA THR A 191 5.05 -21.76 -2.51
C THR A 191 6.22 -21.01 -3.13
N ASN A 192 6.11 -19.69 -3.35
CA ASN A 192 7.15 -18.94 -4.05
C ASN A 192 8.22 -18.45 -3.06
N PRO A 193 9.46 -18.97 -3.12
CA PRO A 193 10.52 -18.58 -2.20
C PRO A 193 10.87 -17.09 -2.30
N LEU A 194 10.82 -16.50 -3.50
CA LEU A 194 11.11 -15.08 -3.69
C LEU A 194 10.10 -14.21 -2.96
N ILE A 195 8.81 -14.51 -3.09
CA ILE A 195 7.75 -13.74 -2.41
C ILE A 195 7.84 -13.93 -0.89
N ARG A 196 8.24 -15.11 -0.42
CA ARG A 196 8.47 -15.34 1.00
C ARG A 196 9.67 -14.58 1.55
N GLU A 197 10.75 -14.48 0.77
CA GLU A 197 11.91 -13.67 1.12
C GLU A 197 11.56 -12.18 1.19
N LEU A 198 10.84 -11.66 0.19
CA LEU A 198 10.41 -10.25 0.15
C LEU A 198 9.61 -9.80 1.37
N PHE A 199 8.78 -10.69 1.93
CA PHE A 199 7.95 -10.42 3.10
C PHE A 199 8.50 -11.01 4.40
N GLY A 200 9.72 -11.56 4.39
CA GLY A 200 10.34 -12.14 5.60
C GLY A 200 9.60 -13.35 6.18
N LEU A 201 8.82 -14.08 5.38
CA LEU A 201 8.01 -15.22 5.83
C LEU A 201 8.84 -16.50 6.10
N GLY A 202 10.15 -16.48 5.81
CA GLY A 202 11.03 -17.64 5.96
C GLY A 202 10.82 -18.71 4.88
N PRO A 203 11.41 -19.91 5.02
CA PRO A 203 11.38 -20.95 4.00
C PRO A 203 9.95 -21.49 3.76
N VAL A 204 9.73 -22.07 2.58
CA VAL A 204 8.46 -22.71 2.20
C VAL A 204 8.15 -23.83 3.19
N ARG A 205 6.99 -23.77 3.83
CA ARG A 205 6.52 -24.79 4.77
C ARG A 205 5.61 -25.76 4.02
N GLU A 206 5.87 -27.05 4.16
CA GLU A 206 4.91 -28.07 3.79
C GLU A 206 3.77 -28.07 4.82
N GLU A 207 2.55 -27.74 4.37
CA GLU A 207 1.39 -27.77 5.25
C GLU A 207 1.01 -29.22 5.57
N VAL A 208 1.36 -29.68 6.77
CA VAL A 208 0.71 -30.86 7.36
C VAL A 208 -0.70 -30.41 7.77
N PRO A 209 -1.78 -30.99 7.23
CA PRO A 209 -3.13 -30.59 7.59
C PRO A 209 -3.41 -30.91 9.06
N VAL A 210 -3.31 -29.93 9.95
CA VAL A 210 -3.71 -30.09 11.35
C VAL A 210 -5.24 -30.02 11.40
N ARG A 211 -5.89 -31.17 11.32
CA ARG A 211 -7.34 -31.28 11.42
C ARG A 211 -7.76 -31.06 12.87
N ILE A 212 -8.11 -29.83 13.23
CA ILE A 212 -8.66 -29.55 14.55
C ILE A 212 -10.09 -30.13 14.65
N PRO A 213 -10.35 -31.04 15.61
CA PRO A 213 -11.68 -31.60 15.86
C PRO A 213 -12.72 -30.51 16.09
N LYS A 214 -13.97 -30.76 15.64
CA LYS A 214 -15.08 -29.80 15.74
C LYS A 214 -15.31 -29.33 17.19
N LEU A 215 -15.24 -30.25 18.15
CA LEU A 215 -15.42 -29.95 19.57
C LEU A 215 -14.35 -29.00 20.11
N GLN A 216 -13.09 -29.21 19.73
CA GLN A 216 -11.99 -28.34 20.15
C GLN A 216 -12.12 -26.93 19.54
N ARG A 217 -12.52 -26.82 18.26
CA ARG A 217 -12.82 -25.51 17.65
C ARG A 217 -13.95 -24.77 18.37
N LEU A 218 -15.02 -25.48 18.74
CA LEU A 218 -16.14 -24.90 19.48
C LEU A 218 -15.70 -24.41 20.87
N ALA A 219 -14.89 -25.20 21.58
CA ALA A 219 -14.36 -24.84 22.89
C ALA A 219 -13.50 -23.57 22.84
N ILE A 220 -12.59 -23.48 21.86
CA ILE A 220 -11.76 -22.28 21.63
C ILE A 220 -12.63 -21.07 21.33
N GLN A 221 -13.62 -21.21 20.43
CA GLN A 221 -14.50 -20.10 20.07
C GLN A 221 -15.36 -19.64 21.25
N ASN A 222 -15.86 -20.56 22.07
CA ASN A 222 -16.62 -20.25 23.28
C ASN A 222 -15.77 -19.52 24.33
N ALA A 223 -14.51 -19.93 24.52
CA ALA A 223 -13.58 -19.24 25.40
C ALA A 223 -13.30 -17.80 24.93
N VAL A 224 -13.00 -17.62 23.64
CA VAL A 224 -12.77 -16.29 23.02
C VAL A 224 -14.03 -15.40 23.13
N ASN A 225 -15.21 -15.97 22.87
CA ASN A 225 -16.47 -15.25 23.00
C ASN A 225 -16.70 -14.79 24.45
N LYS A 226 -16.50 -15.69 25.43
CA LYS A 226 -16.66 -15.37 26.86
C LYS A 226 -15.70 -14.27 27.31
N GLU A 227 -14.43 -14.35 26.95
CA GLU A 227 -13.45 -13.31 27.25
C GLU A 227 -13.84 -11.95 26.65
N ARG A 228 -14.27 -11.95 25.39
CA ARG A 228 -14.75 -10.73 24.71
C ARG A 228 -15.96 -10.15 25.42
N ASP A 229 -16.91 -10.98 25.85
CA ASP A 229 -18.11 -10.51 26.53
C ASP A 229 -17.80 -9.94 27.92
N ILE A 230 -16.88 -10.55 28.67
CA ILE A 230 -16.38 -10.01 29.95
C ILE A 230 -15.72 -8.63 29.73
N LYS A 231 -14.84 -8.50 28.72
CA LYS A 231 -14.17 -7.23 28.39
C LYS A 231 -15.18 -6.16 27.98
N ARG A 232 -16.20 -6.51 27.20
CA ARG A 232 -17.23 -5.57 26.72
C ARG A 232 -18.20 -5.17 27.82
N ASN A 233 -18.59 -6.08 28.72
CA ASN A 233 -19.47 -5.74 29.83
C ASN A 233 -18.88 -4.63 30.72
N LYS A 234 -17.56 -4.65 30.98
CA LYS A 234 -16.86 -3.56 31.68
C LYS A 234 -16.96 -2.19 31.00
N GLN A 235 -17.25 -2.14 29.69
CA GLN A 235 -17.34 -0.91 28.91
C GLN A 235 -18.78 -0.52 28.55
N ARG A 236 -19.76 -1.42 28.73
CA ARG A 236 -21.17 -1.18 28.37
C ARG A 236 -21.83 -0.18 29.32
N ASP A 237 -21.47 -0.20 30.60
CA ASP A 237 -22.05 0.69 31.61
C ASP A 237 -21.55 2.14 31.51
N LYS A 238 -20.63 2.44 30.58
CA LYS A 238 -20.13 3.81 30.34
C LYS A 238 -21.19 4.78 29.77
N ARG A 239 -22.36 4.28 29.36
CA ARG A 239 -23.46 5.07 28.81
C ARG A 239 -24.80 4.79 29.51
N SER A 240 -24.78 4.00 30.57
CA SER A 240 -25.97 3.76 31.39
C SER A 240 -26.09 4.92 32.37
N CYS A 241 -26.99 5.85 32.07
CA CYS A 241 -27.49 6.81 33.06
C CYS A 241 -28.39 6.10 34.06
#